data_AF-A0A6C0CBY0-F1
#
_entry.id   AF-A0A6C0CBY0-F1
#
_cell.length_a   1.000
_cell.length_b   1.000
_cell.length_c   1.000
_cell.angle_alpha   90.00
_cell.angle_beta   90.00
_cell.angle_gamma   90.00
#
_symmetry.space_group_name_H-M   'P 1'
#
loop_
_entity.id
_entity.type
_entity.pdbx_description
1 polymer ?
#
loop_
_entity_poly.entity_id
_entity_poly.type
_entity_poly.pdbx_seq_one_letter_code
_entity_poly.pdbx_strand_id
1 'polypeptide(L)'
;MDCIFYQDIFEELKHWLRPIDIYNLAQLSSRFNKLMTMKDITSTTIYEINRRLWIIFGENYDEFRTAFQNSGAQITKSFVTQCILGENWEESDINIIISVDERDLLFDTSVSFLDTDKNAKTMGMIEFMFSKYKTCFVGYLNHLNGGRFDVNGTKILFAIQYDIDIYNACKNIYTFNNSKEIVLINKINEIFTKYTNFNNKNCLMHAKYSARGFTFYDIDDTIVNNDNIWEKLNIDIVKMVPFNDLSHLERLKILTEWEYPCWINSNNLVIKRELGVNNPTILYHLLCPKYCDYDNIVSCFYKNKDCLFKYLYPGIEHLHNMFDFGQTIITVDTSTATAKNK
;
A
#
# COMPACT_ATOMS: atom_id res chain seq x y z
N MET A 1 -11.58 -5.47 54.88
CA MET A 1 -10.93 -6.25 53.81
C MET A 1 -11.72 -5.93 52.56
N ASP A 2 -11.20 -5.05 51.73
CA ASP A 2 -11.88 -4.69 50.49
C ASP A 2 -11.76 -5.89 49.54
N CYS A 3 -12.90 -6.46 49.15
CA CYS A 3 -12.93 -7.55 48.18
C CYS A 3 -12.64 -6.96 46.81
N ILE A 4 -11.50 -7.33 46.21
CA ILE A 4 -11.21 -7.04 44.81
C ILE A 4 -12.05 -8.01 43.98
N PHE A 5 -13.02 -7.49 43.22
CA PHE A 5 -13.80 -8.35 42.33
C PHE A 5 -13.03 -8.60 41.04
N TYR A 6 -13.25 -9.77 40.44
CA TYR A 6 -12.65 -10.12 39.15
C TYR A 6 -12.92 -9.06 38.06
N GLN A 7 -14.08 -8.39 38.12
CA GLN A 7 -14.40 -7.29 37.21
C GLN A 7 -13.46 -6.10 37.39
N ASP A 8 -13.11 -5.73 38.62
CA ASP A 8 -12.22 -4.59 38.89
C ASP A 8 -10.82 -4.85 38.32
N ILE A 9 -10.30 -6.07 38.48
CA ILE A 9 -9.02 -6.48 37.89
C ILE A 9 -9.11 -6.46 36.36
N PHE A 10 -10.23 -6.91 35.80
CA PHE A 10 -10.42 -6.96 34.36
C PHE A 10 -10.50 -5.57 33.74
N GLU A 11 -11.18 -4.60 34.38
CA GLU A 11 -11.21 -3.21 33.91
C GLU A 11 -9.80 -2.63 33.81
N GLU A 12 -8.95 -2.88 34.80
CA GLU A 12 -7.54 -2.46 34.75
C GLU A 12 -6.76 -3.18 33.65
N LEU A 13 -6.93 -4.50 33.51
CA LEU A 13 -6.23 -5.30 32.50
C LEU A 13 -6.57 -4.87 31.06
N LYS A 14 -7.79 -4.40 30.79
CA LYS A 14 -8.18 -3.93 29.45
C LYS A 14 -7.25 -2.86 28.91
N HIS A 15 -6.72 -1.98 29.77
CA HIS A 15 -5.80 -0.91 29.36
C HIS A 15 -4.44 -1.41 28.89
N TRP A 16 -4.08 -2.66 29.22
CA TRP A 16 -2.82 -3.29 28.83
C TRP A 16 -2.94 -4.19 27.59
N LEU A 17 -4.17 -4.45 27.13
CA LEU A 17 -4.44 -5.28 25.98
C LEU A 17 -4.41 -4.45 24.69
N ARG A 18 -3.93 -5.06 23.61
CA ARG A 18 -4.07 -4.44 22.28
C ARG A 18 -5.53 -4.53 21.82
N PRO A 19 -5.96 -3.69 20.87
CA PRO A 19 -7.35 -3.70 20.41
C PRO A 19 -7.79 -5.07 19.86
N ILE A 20 -6.91 -5.78 19.13
CA ILE A 20 -7.16 -7.14 18.65
C ILE A 20 -7.35 -8.16 19.77
N ASP A 21 -6.59 -8.02 20.87
CA ASP A 21 -6.66 -8.94 22.01
C ASP A 21 -8.00 -8.75 22.74
N ILE A 22 -8.45 -7.50 22.87
CA ILE A 22 -9.80 -7.17 23.37
C ILE A 22 -10.87 -7.79 22.47
N TYR A 23 -10.78 -7.59 21.16
CA TYR A 23 -11.74 -8.16 20.22
C TYR A 23 -11.82 -9.68 20.33
N ASN A 24 -10.68 -10.36 20.34
CA ASN A 24 -10.61 -11.82 20.43
C ASN A 24 -11.22 -12.33 21.75
N LEU A 25 -10.94 -11.68 22.88
CA LEU A 25 -11.56 -12.02 24.16
C LEU A 25 -13.09 -11.88 24.13
N ALA A 26 -13.61 -10.83 23.47
CA ALA A 26 -15.04 -10.65 23.28
C ALA A 26 -15.68 -11.76 22.43
N GLN A 27 -14.94 -12.35 21.49
CA GLN A 27 -15.42 -13.48 20.68
C GLN A 27 -15.41 -14.81 21.44
N LEU A 28 -14.48 -15.00 22.38
CA LEU A 28 -14.32 -16.26 23.11
C LEU A 28 -15.39 -16.48 24.20
N SER A 29 -16.04 -15.43 24.70
CA SER A 29 -17.00 -15.54 25.80
C SER A 29 -18.08 -14.48 25.76
N SER A 30 -19.34 -14.91 25.90
CA SER A 30 -20.50 -14.00 26.05
C SER A 30 -20.38 -13.10 27.30
N ARG A 31 -19.62 -13.52 28.32
CA ARG A 31 -19.35 -12.69 29.50
C ARG A 31 -18.41 -11.53 29.16
N PHE A 32 -17.30 -11.79 28.47
CA PHE A 32 -16.36 -10.74 28.07
C PHE A 32 -16.96 -9.83 27.00
N ASN A 33 -17.74 -10.38 26.08
CA ASN A 33 -18.50 -9.62 25.09
C ASN A 33 -19.35 -8.51 25.74
N LYS A 34 -20.05 -8.83 26.83
CA LYS A 34 -20.87 -7.86 27.57
C LYS A 34 -20.05 -6.80 28.33
N LEU A 35 -18.80 -7.09 28.65
CA LEU A 35 -17.92 -6.18 29.39
C LEU A 35 -17.10 -5.27 28.46
N MET A 36 -16.99 -5.61 27.18
CA MET A 36 -16.16 -4.90 26.22
C MET A 36 -17.00 -3.96 25.37
N THR A 37 -16.58 -2.71 25.30
CA THR A 37 -17.28 -1.66 24.58
C THR A 37 -16.42 -1.12 23.45
N MET A 38 -17.06 -0.45 22.48
CA MET A 38 -16.34 0.29 21.45
C MET A 38 -15.42 1.36 22.04
N LYS A 39 -15.74 1.91 23.21
CA LYS A 39 -14.88 2.87 23.93
C LYS A 39 -13.55 2.23 24.32
N ASP A 40 -13.57 0.97 24.76
CA ASP A 40 -12.34 0.25 25.16
C ASP A 40 -11.44 0.01 23.95
N ILE A 41 -12.04 -0.36 22.81
CA ILE A 41 -11.31 -0.55 21.56
C ILE A 41 -10.71 0.78 21.06
N THR A 42 -11.48 1.88 21.07
CA THR A 42 -10.95 3.18 20.63
C THR A 42 -9.87 3.70 21.57
N SER A 43 -10.03 3.54 22.89
CA SER A 43 -9.01 3.97 23.86
C SER A 43 -7.70 3.19 23.73
N THR A 44 -7.79 1.86 23.58
CA THR A 44 -6.58 1.04 23.40
C THR A 44 -5.94 1.25 22.03
N THR A 45 -6.73 1.58 21.00
CA THR A 45 -6.19 1.98 19.69
C THR A 45 -5.41 3.29 19.80
N ILE A 46 -5.95 4.30 20.49
CA ILE A 46 -5.25 5.58 20.73
C ILE A 46 -3.96 5.34 21.51
N TYR A 47 -4.00 4.49 22.54
CA TYR A 47 -2.80 4.13 23.31
C TYR A 47 -1.72 3.50 22.41
N GLU A 48 -2.10 2.55 21.56
CA GLU A 48 -1.15 1.89 20.64
C GLU A 48 -0.59 2.86 19.60
N ILE A 49 -1.42 3.77 19.07
CA ILE A 49 -0.98 4.84 18.17
C ILE A 49 0.05 5.73 18.87
N ASN A 50 -0.27 6.23 20.06
CA ASN A 50 0.62 7.11 20.83
C ASN A 50 1.92 6.42 21.21
N ARG A 51 1.87 5.15 21.63
CA ARG A 51 3.06 4.34 21.90
C ARG A 51 3.98 4.27 20.67
N ARG A 52 3.43 3.99 19.49
CA ARG A 52 4.22 3.88 18.25
C ARG A 52 4.76 5.22 17.78
N LEU A 53 3.95 6.27 17.85
CA LEU A 53 4.41 7.62 17.52
C LEU A 53 5.51 8.08 18.49
N TRP A 54 5.41 7.74 19.78
CA TRP A 54 6.48 8.01 20.74
C TRP A 54 7.77 7.27 20.38
N ILE A 55 7.70 6.00 19.96
CA ILE A 55 8.88 5.26 19.47
C ILE A 55 9.51 5.94 18.24
N ILE A 56 8.68 6.43 17.31
CA ILE A 56 9.14 7.06 16.06
C ILE A 56 9.77 8.42 16.31
N PHE A 57 9.09 9.29 17.07
CA PHE A 57 9.51 10.67 17.28
C PHE A 57 10.45 10.85 18.47
N GLY A 58 10.52 9.87 19.38
CA GLY A 58 11.36 9.89 20.57
C GLY A 58 11.12 11.13 21.42
N GLU A 59 12.21 11.83 21.74
CA GLU A 59 12.19 13.07 22.55
C GLU A 59 11.38 14.20 21.91
N ASN A 60 11.18 14.19 20.58
CA ASN A 60 10.39 15.19 19.87
C ASN A 60 8.87 14.88 19.86
N TYR A 61 8.42 13.80 20.53
CA TYR A 61 7.02 13.38 20.48
C TYR A 61 6.02 14.43 21.00
N ASP A 62 6.33 15.11 22.10
CA ASP A 62 5.42 16.10 22.67
C ASP A 62 5.27 17.34 21.78
N GLU A 63 6.37 17.76 21.15
CA GLU A 63 6.37 18.84 20.15
C GLU A 63 5.60 18.42 18.89
N PHE A 64 5.83 17.19 18.40
CA PHE A 64 5.06 16.61 17.30
C PHE A 64 3.56 16.62 17.60
N ARG A 65 3.15 16.16 18.79
CA ARG A 65 1.74 16.07 19.18
C ARG A 65 1.10 17.46 19.20
N THR A 66 1.83 18.45 19.69
CA THR A 66 1.38 19.85 19.73
C THR A 66 1.21 20.41 18.31
N ALA A 67 2.19 20.22 17.42
CA ALA A 67 2.12 20.66 16.04
C ALA A 67 1.01 19.95 15.25
N PHE A 68 0.86 18.64 15.44
CA PHE A 68 -0.19 17.83 14.84
C PHE A 68 -1.59 18.32 15.24
N GLN A 69 -1.78 18.67 16.51
CA GLN A 69 -3.01 19.28 17.01
C GLN A 69 -3.24 20.67 16.41
N ASN A 70 -2.22 21.53 16.39
CA ASN A 70 -2.32 22.90 15.87
C ASN A 70 -2.75 22.95 14.40
N SER A 71 -2.29 21.99 13.59
CA SER A 71 -2.62 21.91 12.17
C SER A 71 -3.96 21.25 11.87
N GLY A 72 -4.65 20.71 12.87
CA GLY A 72 -5.84 19.88 12.65
C GLY A 72 -5.56 18.66 11.76
N ALA A 73 -4.33 18.13 11.82
CA ALA A 73 -3.88 17.06 10.95
C ALA A 73 -4.55 15.71 11.29
N GLN A 74 -4.45 14.76 10.35
CA GLN A 74 -5.09 13.45 10.49
C GLN A 74 -4.15 12.34 10.06
N ILE A 75 -3.95 11.30 10.88
CA ILE A 75 -3.24 10.08 10.48
C ILE A 75 -4.26 9.09 9.92
N THR A 76 -3.93 8.46 8.79
CA THR A 76 -4.85 7.58 8.07
C THR A 76 -4.15 6.35 7.45
N LYS A 77 -4.91 5.55 6.68
CA LYS A 77 -4.47 4.35 5.95
C LYS A 77 -3.94 3.26 6.87
N SER A 78 -2.93 2.53 6.39
CA SER A 78 -2.46 1.28 6.99
C SER A 78 -1.91 1.45 8.40
N PHE A 79 -1.44 2.62 8.79
CA PHE A 79 -0.86 2.81 10.13
C PHE A 79 -1.92 2.65 11.24
N VAL A 80 -3.09 3.28 11.09
CA VAL A 80 -4.17 3.15 12.07
C VAL A 80 -4.68 1.71 12.11
N THR A 81 -4.81 1.06 10.95
CA THR A 81 -5.23 -0.34 10.83
C THR A 81 -4.26 -1.31 11.49
N GLN A 82 -2.95 -1.07 11.35
CA GLN A 82 -1.92 -1.81 12.06
C GLN A 82 -2.05 -1.69 13.58
N CYS A 83 -2.37 -0.50 14.08
CA CYS A 83 -2.58 -0.28 15.52
C CYS A 83 -3.81 -1.05 16.03
N ILE A 84 -4.91 -1.05 15.26
CA ILE A 84 -6.11 -1.84 15.57
C ILE A 84 -5.78 -3.34 15.60
N LEU A 85 -5.04 -3.82 14.61
CA LEU A 85 -4.68 -5.24 14.49
C LEU A 85 -3.52 -5.67 15.40
N GLY A 86 -2.84 -4.73 16.06
CA GLY A 86 -1.63 -5.02 16.84
C GLY A 86 -0.47 -5.54 15.99
N GLU A 87 -0.41 -5.19 14.70
CA GLU A 87 0.57 -5.69 13.72
C GLU A 87 1.60 -4.63 13.35
N ASN A 88 2.79 -5.05 12.92
CA ASN A 88 3.82 -4.17 12.34
C ASN A 88 4.06 -4.61 10.90
N TRP A 89 3.91 -3.68 9.97
CA TRP A 89 4.08 -3.97 8.55
C TRP A 89 5.35 -3.32 8.04
N GLU A 90 6.27 -4.14 7.52
CA GLU A 90 7.44 -3.64 6.80
C GLU A 90 7.00 -2.73 5.64
N GLU A 91 7.82 -1.71 5.38
CA GLU A 91 7.62 -0.74 4.30
C GLU A 91 6.25 -0.02 4.35
N SER A 92 5.65 0.09 5.54
CA SER A 92 4.43 0.87 5.71
C SER A 92 4.74 2.29 6.15
N ASP A 93 4.47 3.23 5.25
CA ASP A 93 4.55 4.64 5.55
C ASP A 93 3.40 5.11 6.46
N ILE A 94 3.66 6.15 7.27
CA ILE A 94 2.62 6.89 7.98
C ILE A 94 2.07 7.96 7.06
N ASN A 95 0.76 7.95 6.84
CA ASN A 95 0.10 8.93 5.98
C ASN A 95 -0.59 9.98 6.87
N ILE A 96 -0.17 11.23 6.74
CA ILE A 96 -0.71 12.38 7.44
C ILE A 96 -1.40 13.30 6.44
N ILE A 97 -2.67 13.61 6.69
CA ILE A 97 -3.44 14.58 5.94
C ILE A 97 -3.34 15.94 6.63
N ILE A 98 -3.04 16.97 5.85
CA ILE A 98 -2.85 18.35 6.28
C ILE A 98 -3.73 19.30 5.47
N SER A 99 -3.90 20.53 5.94
CA SER A 99 -4.64 21.56 5.21
C SER A 99 -3.88 22.01 3.94
N VAL A 100 -4.59 22.73 3.08
CA VAL A 100 -3.99 23.36 1.89
C VAL A 100 -2.92 24.37 2.30
N ASP A 101 -3.18 25.17 3.35
CA ASP A 101 -2.24 26.16 3.86
C ASP A 101 -0.93 25.51 4.34
N GLU A 102 -1.03 24.40 5.08
CA GLU A 102 0.14 23.61 5.50
C GLU A 102 0.89 23.02 4.31
N ARG A 103 0.18 22.54 3.29
CA ARG A 103 0.81 22.01 2.07
C ARG A 103 1.64 23.09 1.39
N ASP A 104 1.14 24.32 1.29
CA ASP A 104 1.85 25.38 0.59
C ASP A 104 3.19 25.71 1.27
N LEU A 105 3.30 25.51 2.59
CA LEU A 105 4.57 25.59 3.33
C LEU A 105 5.60 24.52 2.92
N LEU A 106 5.18 23.37 2.36
CA LEU A 106 6.12 22.36 1.84
C LEU A 106 6.92 22.88 0.64
N PHE A 107 6.34 23.82 -0.11
CA PHE A 107 6.93 24.37 -1.34
C PHE A 107 7.55 25.75 -1.11
N ASP A 108 7.38 26.32 0.08
CA ASP A 108 7.98 27.59 0.46
C ASP A 108 9.44 27.37 0.89
N THR A 109 10.38 27.88 0.09
CA THR A 109 11.81 27.77 0.36
C THR A 109 12.22 28.49 1.64
N SER A 110 11.48 29.50 2.10
CA SER A 110 11.77 30.21 3.34
C SER A 110 11.54 29.33 4.59
N VAL A 111 10.61 28.40 4.52
CA VAL A 111 10.27 27.45 5.61
C VAL A 111 11.42 26.47 5.85
N SER A 112 12.18 26.12 4.82
CA SER A 112 13.35 25.24 4.92
C SER A 112 14.53 25.86 5.70
N PHE A 113 14.49 27.16 5.96
CA PHE A 113 15.48 27.91 6.75
C PHE A 113 14.92 28.41 8.08
N LEU A 114 13.79 27.88 8.55
CA LEU A 114 13.20 28.30 9.82
C LEU A 114 14.19 28.14 10.97
N ASP A 115 14.36 29.25 11.70
CA ASP A 115 15.18 29.35 12.89
C ASP A 115 14.66 28.39 13.97
N THR A 116 15.55 27.62 14.59
CA THR A 116 15.21 26.58 15.57
C THR A 116 14.60 27.13 16.87
N ASP A 117 14.58 28.46 17.02
CA ASP A 117 14.12 29.18 18.21
C ASP A 117 12.61 29.53 18.18
N LYS A 118 11.90 29.20 17.10
CA LYS A 118 10.45 29.41 17.07
C LYS A 118 9.76 28.51 18.11
N ASN A 119 8.81 29.05 18.85
CA ASN A 119 8.14 28.32 19.94
C ASN A 119 7.34 27.14 19.38
N ALA A 120 7.72 25.91 19.75
CA ALA A 120 7.04 24.68 19.34
C ALA A 120 5.52 24.69 19.63
N LYS A 121 5.07 25.46 20.62
CA LYS A 121 3.65 25.60 20.96
C LYS A 121 2.80 26.26 19.88
N THR A 122 3.41 27.00 18.96
CA THR A 122 2.70 27.73 17.90
C THR A 122 2.99 27.19 16.51
N MET A 123 3.86 26.18 16.39
CA MET A 123 4.21 25.62 15.08
C MET A 123 3.06 24.81 14.50
N GLY A 124 2.91 24.93 13.19
CA GLY A 124 2.21 23.96 12.36
C GLY A 124 3.04 22.70 12.14
N MET A 125 2.41 21.68 11.58
CA MET A 125 2.95 20.36 11.37
C MET A 125 4.12 20.40 10.39
N ILE A 126 3.99 21.11 9.27
CA ILE A 126 5.07 21.21 8.28
C ILE A 126 6.26 22.01 8.82
N GLU A 127 6.01 23.09 9.56
CA GLU A 127 7.08 23.86 10.22
C GLU A 127 7.86 23.03 11.23
N PHE A 128 7.14 22.26 12.06
CA PHE A 128 7.76 21.31 13.00
C PHE A 128 8.62 20.28 12.28
N MET A 129 8.12 19.72 11.17
CA MET A 129 8.88 18.72 10.43
C MET A 129 10.17 19.29 9.87
N PHE A 130 10.16 20.50 9.28
CA PHE A 130 11.39 21.14 8.79
C PHE A 130 12.35 21.56 9.91
N SER A 131 11.83 22.01 11.06
CA SER A 131 12.69 22.46 12.17
C SER A 131 13.45 21.30 12.83
N LYS A 132 12.87 20.09 12.86
CA LYS A 132 13.48 18.91 13.48
C LYS A 132 14.12 17.95 12.47
N TYR A 133 13.59 17.86 11.26
CA TYR A 133 13.97 16.85 10.27
C TYR A 133 14.34 17.50 8.92
N LYS A 134 15.60 17.37 8.54
CA LYS A 134 16.15 18.04 7.34
C LYS A 134 15.81 17.34 6.02
N THR A 135 15.41 16.06 6.06
CA THR A 135 15.18 15.28 4.85
C THR A 135 13.71 15.35 4.45
N CYS A 136 13.39 16.22 3.49
CA CYS A 136 12.10 16.24 2.82
C CYS A 136 12.29 15.96 1.32
N PHE A 137 11.60 14.95 0.78
CA PHE A 137 11.36 14.87 -0.66
C PHE A 137 10.02 15.52 -0.96
N VAL A 138 10.06 16.67 -1.63
CA VAL A 138 8.89 17.40 -2.09
C VAL A 138 8.72 17.12 -3.58
N GLY A 139 7.55 16.63 -3.97
CA GLY A 139 7.31 16.32 -5.38
C GLY A 139 5.87 15.89 -5.66
N TYR A 140 5.55 15.78 -6.94
CA TYR A 140 4.32 15.15 -7.41
C TYR A 140 4.42 13.62 -7.19
N LEU A 141 4.09 13.17 -5.98
CA LEU A 141 3.99 11.74 -5.69
C LEU A 141 2.62 11.27 -6.18
N ASN A 142 2.58 10.57 -7.33
CA ASN A 142 1.38 9.90 -7.84
C ASN A 142 0.12 10.81 -7.90
N HIS A 143 0.24 12.00 -8.50
CA HIS A 143 -0.84 13.00 -8.61
C HIS A 143 -1.30 13.66 -7.30
N LEU A 144 -0.62 13.40 -6.17
CA LEU A 144 -0.84 14.09 -4.90
C LEU A 144 0.30 15.10 -4.67
N ASN A 145 -0.06 16.38 -4.53
CA ASN A 145 0.87 17.41 -4.07
C ASN A 145 1.18 17.16 -2.58
N GLY A 146 2.39 16.70 -2.28
CA GLY A 146 2.77 16.26 -0.94
C GLY A 146 4.26 16.27 -0.67
N GLY A 147 4.60 15.95 0.57
CA GLY A 147 5.98 15.89 1.05
C GLY A 147 6.24 14.59 1.78
N ARG A 148 7.48 14.11 1.74
CA ARG A 148 7.91 12.91 2.46
C ARG A 148 9.08 13.24 3.36
N PHE A 149 8.96 12.89 4.64
CA PHE A 149 10.04 12.97 5.62
C PHE A 149 10.50 11.58 6.05
N ASP A 150 11.77 11.45 6.42
CA ASP A 150 12.32 10.29 7.11
C ASP A 150 12.56 10.65 8.57
N VAL A 151 11.89 9.94 9.48
CA VAL A 151 11.96 10.14 10.93
C VAL A 151 12.39 8.84 11.56
N ASN A 152 13.64 8.76 12.01
CA ASN A 152 14.22 7.58 12.65
C ASN A 152 13.99 6.28 11.85
N GLY A 153 14.13 6.34 10.52
CA GLY A 153 13.93 5.20 9.61
C GLY A 153 12.47 4.93 9.25
N THR A 154 11.53 5.73 9.76
CA THR A 154 10.12 5.68 9.40
C THR A 154 9.77 6.77 8.40
N LYS A 155 9.17 6.40 7.28
CA LYS A 155 8.73 7.34 6.25
C LYS A 155 7.37 7.93 6.64
N ILE A 156 7.29 9.26 6.66
CA ILE A 156 6.07 10.02 6.92
C ILE A 156 5.69 10.77 5.64
N LEU A 157 4.50 10.50 5.13
CA LEU A 157 3.93 11.08 3.92
C LEU A 157 2.86 12.11 4.29
N PHE A 158 2.99 13.32 3.77
CA PHE A 158 2.02 14.40 3.91
C PHE A 158 1.22 14.59 2.62
N ALA A 159 -0.10 14.72 2.72
CA ALA A 159 -0.99 14.97 1.60
C ALA A 159 -2.20 15.83 2.00
N ILE A 160 -2.90 16.43 1.04
CA ILE A 160 -4.08 17.29 1.30
C ILE A 160 -5.42 16.56 1.24
N GLN A 161 -5.48 15.37 0.66
CA GLN A 161 -6.75 14.70 0.38
C GLN A 161 -6.68 13.20 0.63
N TYR A 162 -7.83 12.68 1.06
CA TYR A 162 -8.14 11.25 0.98
C TYR A 162 -8.24 10.85 -0.49
N ASP A 163 -7.54 9.80 -0.84
CA ASP A 163 -7.89 9.03 -2.02
C ASP A 163 -9.24 8.37 -1.69
N ILE A 164 -10.34 8.91 -2.23
CA ILE A 164 -11.73 8.58 -1.81
C ILE A 164 -12.07 7.11 -2.17
N ASP A 165 -11.37 6.57 -3.15
CA ASP A 165 -11.49 5.19 -3.61
C ASP A 165 -10.35 4.35 -3.05
N ILE A 166 -10.37 4.05 -1.75
CA ILE A 166 -9.45 3.11 -1.10
C ILE A 166 -10.21 2.01 -0.36
N TYR A 167 -9.51 0.90 -0.13
CA TYR A 167 -9.95 -0.21 0.73
C TYR A 167 -10.59 0.30 2.03
N ASN A 168 -11.68 -0.29 2.49
CA ASN A 168 -12.34 0.05 3.75
C ASN A 168 -11.38 -0.04 4.94
N ALA A 169 -10.45 -1.00 4.87
CA ALA A 169 -9.37 -1.15 5.83
C ALA A 169 -8.38 0.03 5.85
N CYS A 170 -8.46 1.00 4.94
CA CYS A 170 -7.64 2.21 4.93
C CYS A 170 -8.39 3.47 5.41
N LYS A 171 -9.69 3.38 5.70
CA LYS A 171 -10.54 4.54 6.03
C LYS A 171 -10.57 4.85 7.53
N ASN A 172 -9.62 4.29 8.29
CA ASN A 172 -9.48 4.55 9.72
C ASN A 172 -8.68 5.82 9.93
N ILE A 173 -9.15 6.68 10.83
CA ILE A 173 -8.61 8.03 11.02
C ILE A 173 -8.25 8.23 12.48
N TYR A 174 -7.10 8.83 12.73
CA TYR A 174 -6.70 9.36 14.03
C TYR A 174 -6.48 10.88 13.92
N THR A 175 -7.07 11.65 14.82
CA THR A 175 -7.00 13.12 14.82
C THR A 175 -7.30 13.71 16.20
N PHE A 176 -7.20 15.03 16.31
CA PHE A 176 -7.66 15.79 17.48
C PHE A 176 -8.95 16.54 17.15
N ASN A 177 -9.87 16.59 18.11
CA ASN A 177 -11.04 17.45 18.09
C ASN A 177 -11.14 18.16 19.43
N ASN A 178 -11.08 19.49 19.44
CA ASN A 178 -11.10 20.30 20.67
C ASN A 178 -10.10 19.81 21.73
N SER A 179 -8.85 19.56 21.32
CA SER A 179 -7.77 19.01 22.17
C SER A 179 -7.94 17.57 22.66
N LYS A 180 -9.00 16.87 22.23
CA LYS A 180 -9.22 15.47 22.56
C LYS A 180 -8.82 14.59 21.39
N GLU A 181 -8.04 13.54 21.67
CA GLU A 181 -7.71 12.49 20.71
C GLU A 181 -8.97 11.70 20.32
N ILE A 182 -9.14 11.50 19.02
CA ILE A 182 -10.24 10.75 18.45
C ILE A 182 -9.68 9.76 17.45
N VAL A 183 -10.20 8.53 17.51
CA VAL A 183 -10.03 7.53 16.46
C VAL A 183 -11.40 7.21 15.86
N LEU A 184 -11.49 7.24 14.53
CA LEU A 184 -12.67 6.81 13.77
C LEU A 184 -12.31 5.49 13.09
N ILE A 185 -13.01 4.43 13.47
CA ILE A 185 -12.78 3.08 12.95
C ILE A 185 -13.89 2.76 11.94
N ASN A 186 -13.51 2.64 10.67
CA ASN A 186 -14.44 2.29 9.60
C ASN A 186 -14.65 0.77 9.57
N LYS A 187 -15.89 0.31 9.77
CA LYS A 187 -16.27 -1.11 9.70
C LYS A 187 -15.37 -2.03 10.54
N ILE A 188 -15.44 -1.86 11.86
CA ILE A 188 -14.54 -2.53 12.80
C ILE A 188 -14.46 -4.06 12.67
N ASN A 189 -15.60 -4.74 12.49
CA ASN A 189 -15.64 -6.19 12.36
C ASN A 189 -14.91 -6.65 11.10
N GLU A 190 -15.03 -5.91 10.00
CA GLU A 190 -14.29 -6.17 8.76
C GLU A 190 -12.79 -6.04 8.99
N ILE A 191 -12.33 -5.04 9.74
CA ILE A 191 -10.90 -4.88 10.04
C ILE A 191 -10.38 -6.08 10.84
N PHE A 192 -11.02 -6.42 11.97
CA PHE A 192 -10.54 -7.51 12.82
C PHE A 192 -10.58 -8.89 12.16
N THR A 193 -11.55 -9.11 11.27
CA THR A 193 -11.64 -10.33 10.46
C THR A 193 -10.80 -10.27 9.19
N LYS A 194 -10.06 -9.17 8.96
CA LYS A 194 -9.28 -8.89 7.75
C LYS A 194 -10.09 -9.09 6.47
N TYR A 195 -11.30 -8.55 6.46
CA TYR A 195 -12.21 -8.55 5.33
C TYR A 195 -12.32 -7.11 4.79
N THR A 196 -12.23 -6.89 3.48
CA THR A 196 -12.32 -5.52 2.93
C THR A 196 -12.81 -5.50 1.49
N ASN A 197 -13.35 -4.37 1.02
CA ASN A 197 -13.88 -4.29 -0.34
C ASN A 197 -12.75 -4.40 -1.36
N PHE A 198 -12.99 -5.00 -2.52
CA PHE A 198 -12.07 -4.99 -3.64
C PHE A 198 -11.98 -3.57 -4.22
N ASN A 199 -10.82 -3.24 -4.79
CA ASN A 199 -10.60 -1.97 -5.48
C ASN A 199 -9.73 -2.21 -6.70
N ASN A 200 -10.33 -2.05 -7.87
CA ASN A 200 -9.68 -2.32 -9.15
C ASN A 200 -8.67 -1.27 -9.60
N LYS A 201 -8.52 -0.16 -8.87
CA LYS A 201 -7.61 0.93 -9.25
C LYS A 201 -6.19 0.78 -8.69
N ASN A 202 -5.97 -0.12 -7.71
CA ASN A 202 -4.71 -0.17 -6.98
C ASN A 202 -4.24 -1.60 -6.67
N CYS A 203 -3.61 -2.23 -7.67
CA CYS A 203 -3.03 -3.57 -7.58
C CYS A 203 -1.92 -3.69 -6.51
N LEU A 204 -1.14 -2.63 -6.27
CA LEU A 204 -0.09 -2.62 -5.26
C LEU A 204 -0.68 -2.73 -3.85
N MET A 205 -1.73 -1.95 -3.58
CA MET A 205 -2.45 -2.05 -2.32
C MET A 205 -3.14 -3.41 -2.17
N HIS A 206 -3.66 -3.98 -3.26
CA HIS A 206 -4.21 -5.34 -3.22
C HIS A 206 -3.14 -6.35 -2.75
N ALA A 207 -1.97 -6.38 -3.41
CA ALA A 207 -0.86 -7.26 -3.03
C ALA A 207 -0.44 -7.03 -1.57
N LYS A 208 -0.31 -5.76 -1.15
CA LYS A 208 0.02 -5.39 0.22
C LYS A 208 -0.95 -6.03 1.22
N TYR A 209 -2.25 -5.82 1.08
CA TYR A 209 -3.24 -6.31 2.04
C TYR A 209 -3.44 -7.83 1.94
N SER A 210 -3.39 -8.41 0.74
CA SER A 210 -3.41 -9.86 0.53
C SER A 210 -2.27 -10.54 1.30
N ALA A 211 -1.05 -10.01 1.23
CA ALA A 211 0.11 -10.52 1.97
C ALA A 211 -0.04 -10.49 3.49
N ARG A 212 -0.99 -9.69 3.99
CA ARG A 212 -1.30 -9.56 5.42
C ARG A 212 -2.53 -10.38 5.81
N GLY A 213 -3.02 -11.23 4.92
CA GLY A 213 -4.14 -12.14 5.15
C GLY A 213 -5.51 -11.49 4.98
N PHE A 214 -5.60 -10.36 4.27
CA PHE A 214 -6.91 -9.80 3.95
C PHE A 214 -7.61 -10.59 2.85
N THR A 215 -8.90 -10.84 3.05
CA THR A 215 -9.83 -11.34 2.04
C THR A 215 -10.62 -10.18 1.45
N PHE A 216 -10.89 -10.23 0.16
CA PHE A 216 -11.51 -9.14 -0.58
C PHE A 216 -12.90 -9.51 -1.07
N TYR A 217 -13.82 -8.57 -1.05
CA TYR A 217 -15.18 -8.76 -1.54
C TYR A 217 -15.58 -7.68 -2.54
N ASP A 218 -16.31 -8.05 -3.58
CA ASP A 218 -16.76 -7.12 -4.62
C ASP A 218 -18.05 -6.38 -4.20
N ILE A 219 -18.57 -5.51 -5.07
CA ILE A 219 -19.78 -4.70 -4.80
C ILE A 219 -21.04 -5.54 -4.51
N ASP A 220 -21.06 -6.79 -4.94
CA ASP A 220 -22.12 -7.77 -4.72
C ASP A 220 -21.83 -8.73 -3.54
N ASP A 221 -20.86 -8.37 -2.69
CA ASP A 221 -20.36 -9.15 -1.55
C ASP A 221 -19.76 -10.52 -1.93
N THR A 222 -19.49 -10.77 -3.21
CA THR A 222 -18.78 -11.99 -3.64
C THR A 222 -17.29 -11.90 -3.33
N ILE A 223 -16.68 -13.01 -2.92
CA ILE A 223 -15.25 -13.05 -2.62
C ILE A 223 -14.44 -12.92 -3.92
N VAL A 224 -13.51 -11.98 -3.95
CA VAL A 224 -12.48 -11.85 -4.98
C VAL A 224 -11.28 -12.70 -4.57
N ASN A 225 -11.00 -13.73 -5.36
CA ASN A 225 -9.90 -14.66 -5.17
C ASN A 225 -8.91 -14.57 -6.36
N ASN A 226 -7.83 -15.34 -6.30
CA ASN A 226 -6.79 -15.30 -7.34
C ASN A 226 -7.32 -15.73 -8.72
N ASP A 227 -8.38 -16.52 -8.78
CA ASP A 227 -8.91 -17.06 -10.04
C ASP A 227 -9.79 -16.04 -10.77
N ASN A 228 -10.52 -15.19 -10.05
CA ASN A 228 -11.44 -14.20 -10.61
C ASN A 228 -10.90 -12.75 -10.62
N ILE A 229 -9.79 -12.48 -9.92
CA ILE A 229 -9.25 -11.11 -9.79
C ILE A 229 -8.93 -10.46 -11.13
N TRP A 230 -8.46 -11.22 -12.11
CA TRP A 230 -8.06 -10.69 -13.42
C TRP A 230 -9.26 -10.18 -14.21
N GLU A 231 -10.39 -10.90 -14.17
CA GLU A 231 -11.64 -10.46 -14.75
C GLU A 231 -12.13 -9.16 -14.08
N LYS A 232 -12.04 -9.08 -12.75
CA LYS A 232 -12.43 -7.89 -11.98
C LYS A 232 -11.53 -6.68 -12.23
N LEU A 233 -10.27 -6.90 -12.59
CA LEU A 233 -9.33 -5.86 -13.02
C LEU A 233 -9.45 -5.53 -14.51
N ASN A 234 -10.31 -6.23 -15.27
CA ASN A 234 -10.38 -6.16 -16.72
C ASN A 234 -9.00 -6.39 -17.38
N ILE A 235 -8.30 -7.44 -16.91
CA ILE A 235 -6.99 -7.86 -17.38
C ILE A 235 -7.11 -9.19 -18.12
N ASP A 236 -6.76 -9.19 -19.39
CA ASP A 236 -6.62 -10.41 -20.16
C ASP A 236 -5.29 -11.10 -19.83
N ILE A 237 -5.31 -12.42 -19.65
CA ILE A 237 -4.11 -13.24 -19.56
C ILE A 237 -3.96 -14.03 -20.86
N VAL A 238 -2.85 -13.82 -21.55
CA VAL A 238 -2.50 -14.51 -22.79
C VAL A 238 -1.20 -15.26 -22.65
N LYS A 239 -1.01 -16.25 -23.51
CA LYS A 239 0.18 -17.10 -23.51
C LYS A 239 0.98 -16.85 -24.79
N MET A 240 2.30 -16.72 -24.63
CA MET A 240 3.23 -16.69 -25.75
C MET A 240 4.17 -17.89 -25.73
N VAL A 241 4.54 -18.36 -26.92
CA VAL A 241 5.47 -19.46 -27.12
C VAL A 241 6.70 -18.96 -27.86
N PRO A 242 7.90 -19.51 -27.59
CA PRO A 242 9.12 -19.14 -28.30
C PRO A 242 8.96 -19.28 -29.82
N PHE A 243 9.47 -18.29 -30.56
CA PHE A 243 9.59 -18.37 -32.00
C PHE A 243 10.89 -19.10 -32.35
N ASN A 244 10.80 -20.23 -33.05
CA ASN A 244 11.92 -21.14 -33.34
C ASN A 244 12.57 -21.79 -32.08
N ASP A 245 13.64 -22.55 -32.31
CA ASP A 245 14.42 -23.25 -31.27
C ASP A 245 15.40 -22.32 -30.53
N LEU A 246 14.94 -21.14 -30.09
CA LEU A 246 15.76 -20.23 -29.26
C LEU A 246 16.19 -20.93 -27.98
N SER A 247 17.43 -20.69 -27.52
CA SER A 247 17.90 -21.20 -26.24
C SER A 247 17.16 -20.55 -25.06
N HIS A 248 17.14 -21.23 -23.91
CA HIS A 248 16.56 -20.67 -22.68
C HIS A 248 17.15 -19.29 -22.33
N LEU A 249 18.47 -19.12 -22.48
CA LEU A 249 19.13 -17.84 -22.21
C LEU A 249 18.62 -16.74 -23.14
N GLU A 250 18.48 -17.01 -24.44
CA GLU A 250 17.99 -16.06 -25.43
C GLU A 250 16.53 -15.67 -25.21
N ARG A 251 15.70 -16.62 -24.76
CA ARG A 251 14.31 -16.39 -24.38
C ARG A 251 14.22 -15.38 -23.23
N LEU A 252 15.01 -15.56 -22.17
CA LEU A 252 14.93 -14.73 -20.97
C LEU A 252 15.50 -13.32 -21.12
N LYS A 253 16.25 -13.03 -22.19
CA LYS A 253 16.80 -11.68 -22.43
C LYS A 253 15.72 -10.60 -22.44
N ILE A 254 14.51 -10.93 -22.91
CA ILE A 254 13.36 -10.00 -22.92
C ILE A 254 12.94 -9.58 -21.51
N LEU A 255 13.20 -10.41 -20.50
CA LEU A 255 12.83 -10.13 -19.11
C LEU A 255 13.87 -9.24 -18.42
N THR A 256 15.16 -9.39 -18.76
CA THR A 256 16.27 -8.88 -17.94
C THR A 256 17.14 -7.78 -18.56
N GLU A 257 17.28 -7.71 -19.89
CA GLU A 257 18.34 -6.90 -20.52
C GLU A 257 17.87 -5.55 -21.12
N TRP A 258 16.60 -5.13 -20.95
CA TRP A 258 15.99 -4.25 -21.97
C TRP A 258 15.85 -2.76 -21.63
N GLU A 259 16.61 -1.94 -22.36
CA GLU A 259 16.48 -0.46 -22.44
C GLU A 259 15.40 0.03 -23.43
N TYR A 260 14.90 -0.83 -24.34
CA TYR A 260 13.90 -0.47 -25.37
C TYR A 260 12.67 -1.39 -25.35
N PRO A 261 11.45 -0.90 -25.67
CA PRO A 261 10.24 -1.69 -25.63
C PRO A 261 10.16 -2.74 -26.76
N CYS A 262 9.62 -3.91 -26.44
CA CYS A 262 9.16 -4.90 -27.42
C CYS A 262 7.82 -4.45 -28.00
N TRP A 263 7.49 -4.87 -29.22
CA TRP A 263 6.12 -4.72 -29.72
C TRP A 263 5.54 -5.99 -30.30
N ILE A 264 4.22 -6.04 -30.31
CA ILE A 264 3.43 -7.05 -31.00
C ILE A 264 3.08 -6.49 -32.38
N ASN A 265 3.35 -7.25 -33.44
CA ASN A 265 2.88 -6.91 -34.78
C ASN A 265 1.53 -7.59 -35.10
N SER A 266 0.95 -7.24 -36.24
CA SER A 266 -0.30 -7.77 -36.80
C SER A 266 -0.30 -9.27 -37.04
N ASN A 267 0.87 -9.91 -37.08
CA ASN A 267 1.02 -11.36 -37.16
C ASN A 267 1.16 -12.02 -35.78
N ASN A 268 0.89 -11.31 -34.70
CA ASN A 268 1.02 -11.79 -33.32
C ASN A 268 2.44 -12.20 -32.95
N LEU A 269 3.44 -11.59 -33.59
CA LEU A 269 4.85 -11.82 -33.31
C LEU A 269 5.33 -10.77 -32.32
N VAL A 270 6.00 -11.24 -31.28
CA VAL A 270 6.71 -10.38 -30.32
C VAL A 270 8.09 -10.10 -30.89
N ILE A 271 8.31 -8.83 -31.21
CA ILE A 271 9.45 -8.37 -31.98
C ILE A 271 10.30 -7.42 -31.13
N LYS A 272 11.62 -7.62 -31.19
CA LYS A 272 12.61 -6.75 -30.55
C LYS A 272 12.90 -5.53 -31.41
N ARG A 273 12.87 -4.35 -30.79
CA ARG A 273 13.40 -3.12 -31.39
C ARG A 273 14.92 -3.15 -31.39
N GLU A 274 15.52 -3.09 -32.57
CA GLU A 274 16.97 -2.87 -32.71
C GLU A 274 17.18 -1.59 -33.51
N LEU A 275 17.81 -0.59 -32.88
CA LEU A 275 18.15 0.67 -33.55
C LEU A 275 19.18 0.39 -34.66
N GLY A 276 18.85 0.79 -35.90
CA GLY A 276 19.75 0.68 -37.05
C GLY A 276 19.77 -0.68 -37.74
N VAL A 277 18.87 -1.61 -37.39
CA VAL A 277 18.76 -2.92 -38.04
C VAL A 277 17.49 -2.96 -38.89
N ASN A 278 17.65 -3.27 -40.18
CA ASN A 278 16.52 -3.32 -41.14
C ASN A 278 15.59 -4.54 -40.94
N ASN A 279 16.05 -5.57 -40.23
CA ASN A 279 15.29 -6.78 -39.95
C ASN A 279 15.13 -6.95 -38.44
N PRO A 280 13.91 -6.84 -37.92
CA PRO A 280 13.71 -6.90 -36.49
C PRO A 280 13.73 -8.37 -36.02
N THR A 281 14.30 -8.62 -34.84
CA THR A 281 14.43 -9.97 -34.29
C THR A 281 13.08 -10.43 -33.72
N ILE A 282 12.56 -11.55 -34.24
CA ILE A 282 11.33 -12.18 -33.74
C ILE A 282 11.69 -13.13 -32.59
N LEU A 283 11.00 -13.00 -31.46
CA LEU A 283 11.32 -13.75 -30.24
C LEU A 283 10.22 -14.75 -29.85
N TYR A 284 8.96 -14.34 -29.97
CA TYR A 284 7.82 -15.15 -29.55
C TYR A 284 6.67 -15.04 -30.53
N HIS A 285 5.81 -16.06 -30.52
CA HIS A 285 4.50 -16.05 -31.14
C HIS A 285 3.43 -16.04 -30.05
N LEU A 286 2.50 -15.09 -30.13
CA LEU A 286 1.38 -14.97 -29.22
C LEU A 286 0.24 -15.87 -29.70
N LEU A 287 -0.34 -16.66 -28.81
CA LEU A 287 -1.36 -17.64 -29.17
C LEU A 287 -2.77 -17.05 -29.37
N CYS A 288 -2.96 -15.75 -29.13
CA CYS A 288 -4.26 -15.08 -29.21
C CYS A 288 -4.20 -13.84 -30.11
N PRO A 289 -4.98 -13.79 -31.21
CA PRO A 289 -4.84 -12.76 -32.26
C PRO A 289 -5.53 -11.42 -31.95
N LYS A 290 -5.66 -11.04 -30.68
CA LYS A 290 -6.49 -9.89 -30.27
C LYS A 290 -5.79 -8.53 -30.37
N TYR A 291 -4.52 -8.45 -30.77
CA TYR A 291 -3.72 -7.24 -30.58
C TYR A 291 -3.45 -6.47 -31.88
N CYS A 292 -3.56 -5.15 -31.78
CA CYS A 292 -3.26 -4.22 -32.86
C CYS A 292 -1.75 -4.03 -33.00
N ASP A 293 -1.31 -3.60 -34.18
CA ASP A 293 0.09 -3.19 -34.40
C ASP A 293 0.49 -2.09 -33.38
N TYR A 294 1.70 -2.20 -32.82
CA TYR A 294 2.41 -1.18 -32.00
C TYR A 294 2.21 -1.18 -30.47
N ASP A 295 1.86 -2.32 -29.88
CA ASP A 295 1.72 -2.45 -28.43
C ASP A 295 3.06 -2.57 -27.70
N ASN A 296 3.41 -1.61 -26.85
CA ASN A 296 4.64 -1.67 -26.05
C ASN A 296 4.51 -2.70 -24.91
N ILE A 297 5.36 -3.72 -24.95
CA ILE A 297 5.45 -4.72 -23.90
C ILE A 297 6.59 -4.37 -22.93
N VAL A 298 6.33 -4.45 -21.63
CA VAL A 298 7.30 -4.19 -20.57
C VAL A 298 7.45 -5.37 -19.62
N SER A 299 8.69 -5.65 -19.21
CA SER A 299 8.98 -6.64 -18.17
C SER A 299 8.88 -6.02 -16.78
N CYS A 300 8.23 -6.72 -15.85
CA CYS A 300 8.27 -6.35 -14.42
C CYS A 300 9.60 -6.73 -13.75
N PHE A 301 10.41 -7.60 -14.38
CA PHE A 301 11.73 -7.98 -13.87
C PHE A 301 12.75 -6.87 -14.07
N TYR A 302 12.58 -6.04 -15.10
CA TYR A 302 13.39 -4.85 -15.29
C TYR A 302 13.12 -3.83 -14.17
N LYS A 303 14.17 -3.49 -13.40
CA LYS A 303 14.13 -2.64 -12.19
C LYS A 303 13.33 -3.20 -11.01
N ASN A 304 13.00 -4.50 -11.00
CA ASN A 304 12.29 -5.18 -9.92
C ASN A 304 11.03 -4.43 -9.45
N LYS A 305 10.16 -4.06 -10.41
CA LYS A 305 8.93 -3.35 -10.10
C LYS A 305 7.95 -4.27 -9.36
N ASP A 306 7.24 -3.71 -8.38
CA ASP A 306 6.16 -4.41 -7.71
C ASP A 306 5.06 -4.80 -8.71
N CYS A 307 4.65 -6.06 -8.66
CA CYS A 307 3.69 -6.63 -9.61
C CYS A 307 2.76 -7.61 -8.89
N LEU A 308 1.45 -7.37 -9.00
CA LEU A 308 0.43 -8.24 -8.41
C LEU A 308 0.47 -9.66 -8.99
N PHE A 309 0.71 -9.80 -10.30
CA PHE A 309 0.80 -11.13 -10.93
C PHE A 309 2.01 -11.92 -10.45
N LYS A 310 3.18 -11.26 -10.35
CA LYS A 310 4.39 -11.85 -9.76
C LYS A 310 4.15 -12.32 -8.32
N TYR A 311 3.38 -11.55 -7.55
CA TYR A 311 3.03 -11.88 -6.16
C TYR A 311 2.09 -13.08 -6.08
N LEU A 312 1.04 -13.13 -6.90
CA LEU A 312 0.04 -14.22 -6.87
C LEU A 312 0.56 -15.52 -7.51
N TYR A 313 1.43 -15.42 -8.51
CA TYR A 313 2.00 -16.56 -9.23
C TYR A 313 3.54 -16.48 -9.28
N PRO A 314 4.21 -16.69 -8.13
CA PRO A 314 5.66 -16.63 -8.07
C PRO A 314 6.28 -17.69 -9.00
N GLY A 315 7.30 -17.29 -9.76
CA GLY A 315 8.02 -18.17 -10.69
C GLY A 315 7.41 -18.26 -12.09
N ILE A 316 6.23 -17.66 -12.34
CA ILE A 316 5.72 -17.53 -13.70
C ILE A 316 6.33 -16.30 -14.37
N GLU A 317 7.09 -16.54 -15.42
CA GLU A 317 7.63 -15.51 -16.28
C GLU A 317 6.51 -14.84 -17.06
N HIS A 318 6.50 -13.52 -17.03
CA HIS A 318 5.46 -12.74 -17.67
C HIS A 318 5.93 -11.35 -18.05
N LEU A 319 5.18 -10.76 -18.99
CA LEU A 319 5.32 -9.40 -19.44
C LEU A 319 3.97 -8.69 -19.31
N HIS A 320 4.00 -7.36 -19.30
CA HIS A 320 2.82 -6.50 -19.24
C HIS A 320 2.70 -5.71 -20.54
N ASN A 321 1.51 -5.70 -21.10
CA ASN A 321 1.15 -4.81 -22.20
C ASN A 321 0.09 -3.83 -21.70
N MET A 322 0.27 -2.54 -22.00
CA MET A 322 -0.71 -1.49 -21.71
C MET A 322 -1.10 -0.80 -23.01
N PHE A 323 -2.38 -0.93 -23.39
CA PHE A 323 -2.93 -0.30 -24.58
C PHE A 323 -4.22 0.44 -24.23
N ASP A 324 -4.30 1.72 -24.58
CA ASP A 324 -5.41 2.64 -24.24
C ASP A 324 -5.85 2.54 -22.78
N PHE A 325 -6.87 1.71 -22.51
CA PHE A 325 -7.51 1.46 -21.21
C PHE A 325 -7.52 -0.02 -20.81
N GLY A 326 -6.93 -0.90 -21.62
CA GLY A 326 -6.81 -2.33 -21.38
C GLY A 326 -5.41 -2.72 -20.92
N GLN A 327 -5.35 -3.66 -19.98
CA GLN A 327 -4.10 -4.27 -19.54
C GLN A 327 -4.10 -5.75 -19.91
N THR A 328 -2.96 -6.24 -20.38
CA THR A 328 -2.77 -7.65 -20.69
C THR A 328 -1.52 -8.17 -20.00
N ILE A 329 -1.63 -9.35 -19.40
CA ILE A 329 -0.50 -10.11 -18.89
C ILE A 329 -0.16 -11.20 -19.89
N ILE A 330 1.08 -11.19 -20.37
CA ILE A 330 1.59 -12.17 -21.33
C ILE A 330 2.46 -13.15 -20.56
N THR A 331 1.97 -14.36 -20.37
CA THR A 331 2.71 -15.46 -19.74
C THR A 331 3.63 -16.14 -20.76
N VAL A 332 4.86 -16.44 -20.34
CA VAL A 332 5.86 -17.10 -21.18
C VAL A 332 5.80 -18.61 -20.99
N ASP A 333 5.55 -19.35 -22.06
CA ASP A 333 5.66 -20.81 -22.00
C ASP A 333 7.13 -21.24 -22.00
N THR A 334 7.63 -21.63 -20.83
CA THR A 334 8.98 -22.19 -20.67
C THR A 334 9.02 -23.72 -20.85
N SER A 335 7.86 -24.39 -20.96
CA SER A 335 7.77 -25.86 -20.91
C SER A 335 8.18 -26.56 -22.21
N THR A 336 8.41 -25.84 -23.30
CA THR A 336 8.59 -26.42 -24.65
C THR A 336 10.04 -26.77 -25.04
N ALA A 337 10.97 -26.97 -24.11
CA ALA A 337 12.39 -27.27 -24.45
C ALA A 337 12.93 -28.67 -24.09
N THR A 338 12.11 -29.61 -23.58
CA THR A 338 12.62 -30.96 -23.22
C THR A 338 12.05 -32.11 -24.05
N ALA A 339 11.20 -31.86 -25.04
CA ALA A 339 10.52 -32.93 -25.79
C ALA A 339 11.17 -33.33 -27.13
N LYS A 340 12.40 -32.89 -27.44
CA LYS A 340 13.10 -33.25 -28.69
C LYS A 340 14.49 -33.87 -28.50
N ASN A 341 14.72 -34.57 -27.39
CA ASN A 341 15.84 -35.50 -27.24
C ASN A 341 15.41 -36.69 -26.36
N LYS A 342 14.55 -37.55 -26.90
CA LYS A 342 14.47 -38.98 -26.55
C LYS A 342 14.15 -39.78 -27.79
#